data_AF-A0A938NU77-F1
#
_entry.id   AF-A0A938NU77-F1
#
_cell.length_a   1.000
_cell.length_b   1.000
_cell.length_c   1.000
_cell.angle_alpha   90.00
_cell.angle_beta   90.00
_cell.angle_gamma   90.00
#
_symmetry.space_group_name_H-M   'P 1'
#
loop_
_entity.id
_entity.type
_entity.pdbx_description
1 polymer ?
#
loop_
_entity_poly.entity_id
_entity_poly.type
_entity_poly.pdbx_seq_one_letter_code
_entity_poly.pdbx_strand_id
1 'polypeptide(L)'
;MPNKLSVTELYKHCDPNVFSFKTTDELKAFTGTVGQERALNALDFGLSLDSMGFNIFILGENGTGKMTTIRSILAEKAKDEPVPKDWCYVYNFKDSDVPLTVSLDPGKAVLFQKDMEDLVKMLKVEIPKVFDSKEYEKQKNKIIEESQKKQKETFSNLEEEAREKGFSVR
;
A
#
# COMPACT_ATOMS: atom_id res chain seq x y z
N MET A 1 8.53 30.00 64.67
CA MET A 1 9.72 29.33 64.08
C MET A 1 9.29 27.92 63.70
N PRO A 2 9.62 27.41 62.50
CA PRO A 2 9.33 26.01 62.17
C PRO A 2 10.03 25.08 63.18
N ASN A 3 9.35 24.02 63.60
CA ASN A 3 9.91 23.01 64.51
C ASN A 3 11.14 22.36 63.87
N LYS A 4 12.20 22.15 64.66
CA LYS A 4 13.41 21.45 64.20
C LYS A 4 13.07 19.99 63.91
N LEU A 5 13.34 19.53 62.70
CA LEU A 5 13.20 18.12 62.32
C LEU A 5 14.32 17.30 62.98
N SER A 6 13.94 16.13 63.48
CA SER A 6 14.86 15.09 63.93
C SER A 6 15.47 14.33 62.73
N VAL A 7 16.59 13.64 62.95
CA VAL A 7 17.33 12.93 61.87
C VAL A 7 16.44 11.94 61.10
N THR A 8 15.50 11.30 61.79
CA THR A 8 14.56 10.33 61.21
C THR A 8 13.44 10.97 60.39
N GLU A 9 13.20 12.27 60.54
CA GLU A 9 12.21 13.02 59.75
C GLU A 9 12.84 13.66 58.50
N LEU A 10 14.18 13.64 58.38
CA LEU A 10 14.90 14.17 57.22
C LEU A 10 14.83 13.25 56.00
N TYR A 11 14.47 11.98 56.17
CA TYR A 11 14.40 11.01 55.08
C TYR A 11 13.31 9.96 55.32
N LYS A 12 12.83 9.36 54.24
CA LYS A 12 11.96 8.18 54.32
C LYS A 12 12.82 6.93 54.25
N HIS A 13 12.95 6.23 55.38
CA HIS A 13 13.64 4.94 55.42
C HIS A 13 12.84 3.89 54.64
N CYS A 14 13.50 3.20 53.71
CA CYS A 14 12.96 2.01 53.05
C CYS A 14 13.50 0.78 53.81
N ASP A 15 12.62 0.02 54.44
CA ASP A 15 13.00 -1.22 55.13
C ASP A 15 13.33 -2.30 54.09
N PRO A 16 14.58 -2.79 54.00
CA PRO A 16 14.95 -3.82 53.03
C PRO A 16 14.23 -5.15 53.23
N ASN A 17 13.72 -5.42 54.44
CA ASN A 17 13.01 -6.67 54.74
C ASN A 17 11.63 -6.77 54.07
N VAL A 18 11.13 -5.69 53.44
CA VAL A 18 9.89 -5.74 52.66
C VAL A 18 10.06 -6.49 51.33
N PHE A 19 11.30 -6.71 50.88
CA PHE A 19 11.60 -7.37 49.62
C PHE A 19 11.95 -8.84 49.84
N SER A 20 11.44 -9.70 48.95
CA SER A 20 11.70 -11.15 48.98
C SER A 20 12.92 -11.58 48.18
N PHE A 21 13.71 -10.63 47.67
CA PHE A 21 14.87 -10.85 46.81
C PHE A 21 16.12 -10.19 47.40
N LYS A 22 17.31 -10.72 47.07
CA LYS A 22 18.57 -10.19 47.59
C LYS A 22 19.20 -9.15 46.67
N THR A 23 19.08 -9.34 45.36
CA THR A 23 19.50 -8.37 44.33
C THR A 23 18.45 -8.20 43.24
N THR A 24 18.50 -7.08 42.51
CA THR A 24 17.56 -6.81 41.40
C THR A 24 17.75 -7.75 40.20
N ASP A 25 18.85 -8.49 40.13
CA ASP A 25 19.10 -9.48 39.07
C ASP A 25 18.16 -10.69 39.19
N GLU A 26 17.62 -10.92 40.39
CA GLU A 26 16.62 -11.97 40.65
C GLU A 26 15.23 -11.59 40.14
N LEU A 27 15.01 -10.31 39.77
CA LEU A 27 13.72 -9.82 39.30
C LEU A 27 13.57 -10.03 37.80
N LYS A 28 12.37 -10.49 37.41
CA LYS A 28 11.98 -10.46 36.00
C LYS A 28 11.83 -9.01 35.54
N ALA A 29 12.24 -8.75 34.30
CA ALA A 29 12.01 -7.45 33.67
C ALA A 29 10.52 -7.13 33.67
N PHE A 30 10.17 -5.95 34.17
CA PHE A 30 8.79 -5.49 34.19
C PHE A 30 8.34 -5.12 32.77
N THR A 31 7.40 -5.88 32.23
CA THR A 31 6.77 -5.63 30.93
C THR A 31 5.45 -4.92 31.14
N GLY A 32 5.50 -3.61 31.39
CA GLY A 32 4.32 -2.81 31.64
C GLY A 32 4.65 -1.34 31.87
N THR A 33 3.64 -0.54 32.19
CA THR A 33 3.81 0.87 32.53
C THR A 33 3.28 1.14 33.92
N VAL A 34 4.12 1.71 34.78
CA VAL A 34 3.75 2.02 36.16
C VAL A 34 2.89 3.30 36.18
N GLY A 35 1.73 3.23 36.85
CA GLY A 35 0.91 4.40 37.15
C GLY A 35 0.16 5.03 35.96
N GLN A 36 0.00 4.31 34.84
CA GLN A 36 -0.64 4.83 33.62
C GLN A 36 -1.92 4.08 33.22
N GLU A 37 -2.66 3.53 34.19
CA GLU A 37 -3.85 2.71 33.96
C GLU A 37 -4.89 3.37 33.04
N ARG A 38 -5.18 4.66 33.27
CA ARG A 38 -6.12 5.43 32.42
C ARG A 38 -5.68 5.46 30.96
N ALA A 39 -4.38 5.65 30.70
CA ALA A 39 -3.85 5.71 29.34
C ALA A 39 -3.91 4.34 28.66
N LEU A 40 -3.64 3.27 29.41
CA LEU A 40 -3.73 1.90 28.90
C LEU A 40 -5.18 1.53 28.54
N ASN A 41 -6.14 1.85 29.40
CA ASN A 41 -7.57 1.60 29.13
C ASN A 41 -8.08 2.40 27.92
N ALA A 42 -7.64 3.66 27.77
CA ALA A 42 -8.00 4.47 26.62
C ALA A 42 -7.40 3.92 25.31
N LEU A 43 -6.18 3.40 25.36
CA LEU A 43 -5.52 2.76 24.23
C LEU A 43 -6.24 1.46 23.84
N ASP A 44 -6.55 0.60 24.81
CA ASP A 44 -7.28 -0.64 24.57
C ASP A 44 -8.66 -0.39 23.95
N PHE A 45 -9.42 0.56 24.52
CA PHE A 45 -10.69 1.00 23.95
C PHE A 45 -10.52 1.49 22.51
N GLY A 46 -9.58 2.41 22.28
CA GLY A 46 -9.33 2.96 20.95
C GLY A 46 -8.93 1.90 19.92
N LEU A 47 -8.13 0.91 20.32
CA LEU A 47 -7.70 -0.19 19.46
C LEU A 47 -8.80 -1.23 19.23
N SER A 48 -9.85 -1.27 20.05
CA SER A 48 -10.99 -2.19 19.87
C SER A 48 -12.06 -1.67 18.90
N LEU A 49 -11.93 -0.40 18.45
CA LEU A 49 -12.84 0.20 17.48
C LEU A 49 -12.46 -0.23 16.05
N ASP A 50 -13.30 -1.04 15.41
CA ASP A 50 -13.13 -1.50 14.01
C ASP A 50 -13.80 -0.56 12.99
N SER A 51 -13.80 0.75 13.27
CA SER A 51 -14.50 1.75 12.44
C SER A 51 -13.51 2.75 11.85
N MET A 52 -13.71 3.08 10.56
CA MET A 52 -12.92 4.13 9.91
C MET A 52 -13.23 5.50 10.50
N GLY A 53 -12.21 6.36 10.58
CA GLY A 53 -12.34 7.75 11.04
C GLY A 53 -11.90 8.00 12.48
N PHE A 54 -11.53 6.95 13.22
CA PHE A 54 -10.95 7.08 14.56
C PHE A 54 -9.42 7.05 14.50
N ASN A 55 -8.79 8.00 15.19
CA ASN A 55 -7.34 8.06 15.35
C ASN A 55 -7.02 8.24 16.85
N ILE A 56 -5.93 7.62 17.31
CA ILE A 56 -5.47 7.74 18.70
C ILE A 56 -4.35 8.77 18.75
N PHE A 57 -4.52 9.82 19.56
CA PHE A 57 -3.49 10.81 19.86
C PHE A 57 -2.99 10.64 21.30
N ILE A 58 -1.67 10.68 21.50
CA ILE A 58 -1.06 10.38 22.79
C ILE A 58 -0.21 11.55 23.24
N LEU A 59 -0.54 12.08 24.42
CA LEU A 59 0.13 13.21 25.06
C LEU A 59 0.77 12.78 26.38
N GLY A 60 1.95 13.32 26.68
CA GLY A 60 2.57 13.21 27.99
C GLY A 60 3.98 13.75 27.99
N GLU A 61 4.59 13.87 29.16
CA GLU A 61 5.92 14.47 29.33
C GLU A 61 7.03 13.69 28.61
N ASN A 62 8.10 14.39 28.23
CA ASN A 62 9.27 13.76 27.61
C ASN A 62 9.99 12.85 28.61
N GLY A 63 10.59 11.75 28.11
CA GLY A 63 11.31 10.79 28.94
C GLY A 63 10.46 9.72 29.65
N THR A 64 9.14 9.76 29.53
CA THR A 64 8.21 8.80 30.18
C THR A 64 8.09 7.45 29.45
N GLY A 65 8.90 7.18 28.43
CA GLY A 65 8.88 5.89 27.72
C GLY A 65 7.64 5.61 26.85
N LYS A 66 6.78 6.61 26.60
CA LYS A 66 5.49 6.46 25.89
C LYS A 66 5.59 5.61 24.62
N MET A 67 6.51 5.95 23.72
CA MET A 67 6.67 5.24 22.44
C MET A 67 7.02 3.77 22.63
N THR A 68 7.87 3.45 23.61
CA THR A 68 8.26 2.07 23.91
C THR A 68 7.05 1.29 24.41
N THR A 69 6.31 1.83 25.39
CA THR A 69 5.08 1.23 25.90
C THR A 69 4.06 0.96 24.79
N ILE A 70 3.76 1.97 23.97
CA ILE A 70 2.75 1.86 22.91
C ILE A 70 3.16 0.80 21.90
N ARG A 71 4.44 0.79 21.47
CA ARG A 71 4.95 -0.22 20.54
C ARG A 71 4.83 -1.63 21.10
N SER A 72 5.12 -1.84 22.38
CA SER A 72 4.96 -3.14 23.02
C SER A 72 3.51 -3.61 23.02
N ILE A 73 2.56 -2.74 23.37
CA ILE A 73 1.13 -3.07 23.40
C ILE A 73 0.61 -3.37 21.98
N LEU A 74 0.96 -2.53 21.01
CA LEU A 74 0.58 -2.73 19.61
C LEU A 74 1.18 -4.02 19.04
N ALA A 75 2.43 -4.34 19.39
CA ALA A 75 3.10 -5.55 18.93
C ALA A 75 2.46 -6.82 19.51
N GLU A 76 2.03 -6.80 20.78
CA GLU A 76 1.28 -7.93 21.34
C GLU A 76 -0.07 -8.10 20.65
N LYS A 77 -0.83 -7.02 20.47
CA LYS A 77 -2.14 -7.09 19.81
C LYS A 77 -2.04 -7.56 18.35
N ALA A 78 -1.06 -7.05 17.60
CA ALA A 78 -0.88 -7.37 16.18
C ALA A 78 -0.52 -8.84 15.91
N LYS A 79 -0.09 -9.62 16.92
CA LYS A 79 0.19 -11.06 16.75
C LYS A 79 -1.07 -11.86 16.44
N ASP A 80 -2.21 -11.43 16.95
CA ASP A 80 -3.50 -12.11 16.82
C ASP A 80 -4.34 -11.54 15.67
N GLU A 81 -3.88 -10.47 15.02
CA GLU A 81 -4.56 -9.82 13.89
C GLU A 81 -4.20 -10.49 12.56
N PRO A 82 -5.10 -10.45 11.55
CA PRO A 82 -4.78 -10.96 10.22
C PRO A 82 -3.63 -10.19 9.59
N VAL A 83 -2.75 -10.91 8.90
CA VAL A 83 -1.64 -10.29 8.17
C VAL A 83 -2.22 -9.31 7.13
N PRO A 84 -1.78 -8.04 7.12
CA PRO A 84 -2.29 -7.05 6.18
C PRO A 84 -2.05 -7.47 4.73
N LYS A 85 -2.98 -7.10 3.85
CA LYS A 85 -2.84 -7.26 2.41
C LYS A 85 -1.61 -6.53 1.88
N ASP A 86 -0.99 -7.08 0.85
CA ASP A 86 0.01 -6.35 0.09
C ASP A 86 -0.69 -5.34 -0.81
N TRP A 87 -0.14 -4.12 -0.88
CA TRP A 87 -0.65 -3.06 -1.76
C TRP A 87 0.40 -2.70 -2.79
N CYS A 88 0.01 -2.79 -4.06
CA CYS A 88 0.86 -2.47 -5.20
C CYS A 88 0.26 -1.31 -6.00
N TYR A 89 1.13 -0.47 -6.56
CA TYR A 89 0.74 0.52 -7.56
C TYR A 89 1.09 -0.01 -8.95
N VAL A 90 0.14 0.05 -9.88
CA VAL A 90 0.34 -0.30 -11.29
C VAL A 90 0.16 0.92 -12.17
N TYR A 91 0.88 0.95 -13.29
CA TYR A 91 0.80 2.04 -14.24
C TYR A 91 -0.61 2.12 -14.86
N ASN A 92 -1.15 3.33 -14.91
CA ASN A 92 -2.45 3.58 -15.48
C ASN A 92 -2.31 4.07 -16.93
N PHE A 93 -2.68 3.24 -17.90
CA PHE A 93 -2.59 3.58 -19.32
C PHE A 93 -3.60 4.65 -19.78
N LYS A 94 -4.60 4.99 -18.96
CA LYS A 94 -5.56 6.07 -19.27
C LYS A 94 -5.06 7.43 -18.80
N ASP A 95 -4.38 7.46 -17.66
CA ASP A 95 -3.85 8.67 -17.02
C ASP A 95 -2.57 8.33 -16.25
N SER A 96 -1.42 8.73 -16.79
CA SER A 96 -0.11 8.37 -16.25
C SER A 96 0.19 8.98 -14.88
N ASP A 97 -0.48 10.07 -14.54
CA ASP A 97 -0.24 10.80 -13.28
C ASP A 97 -1.06 10.21 -12.12
N VAL A 98 -1.98 9.28 -12.42
CA VAL A 98 -2.88 8.64 -11.46
C VAL A 98 -2.67 7.13 -11.47
N PRO A 99 -1.67 6.59 -10.73
CA PRO A 99 -1.44 5.15 -10.67
C PRO A 99 -2.64 4.43 -10.04
N LEU A 100 -2.89 3.19 -10.49
CA LEU A 100 -3.97 2.37 -9.93
C LEU A 100 -3.44 1.52 -8.77
N THR A 101 -4.27 1.33 -7.74
CA THR A 101 -3.95 0.45 -6.60
C THR A 101 -4.52 -0.95 -6.82
N VAL A 102 -3.72 -1.95 -6.47
CA VAL A 102 -4.13 -3.35 -6.44
C VAL A 102 -3.82 -3.92 -5.06
N SER A 103 -4.83 -4.49 -4.42
CA SER A 103 -4.65 -5.24 -3.16
C SER A 103 -4.47 -6.72 -3.47
N LEU A 104 -3.44 -7.33 -2.88
CA LEU A 104 -3.12 -8.75 -3.03
C LEU A 104 -3.07 -9.42 -1.65
N ASP A 105 -3.20 -10.74 -1.64
CA ASP A 105 -3.01 -11.51 -0.41
C ASP A 105 -1.56 -11.37 0.09
N PRO A 106 -1.32 -11.50 1.40
CA PRO A 106 0.00 -11.30 2.00
C PRO A 106 1.11 -12.11 1.32
N GLY A 107 2.21 -11.45 0.98
CA GLY A 107 3.38 -12.05 0.33
C GLY A 107 3.22 -12.34 -1.17
N LYS A 108 2.08 -12.01 -1.79
CA LYS A 108 1.86 -12.22 -3.24
C LYS A 108 2.37 -11.08 -4.10
N ALA A 109 2.63 -9.89 -3.55
CA ALA A 109 3.12 -8.75 -4.34
C ALA A 109 4.44 -9.03 -5.05
N VAL A 110 5.36 -9.74 -4.40
CA VAL A 110 6.66 -10.10 -4.98
C VAL A 110 6.50 -11.04 -6.18
N LEU A 111 5.58 -11.99 -6.09
CA LEU A 111 5.24 -12.88 -7.21
C LEU A 111 4.61 -12.09 -8.36
N PHE A 112 3.64 -11.23 -8.04
CA PHE A 112 2.98 -10.39 -9.03
C PHE A 112 3.96 -9.47 -9.78
N GLN A 113 4.93 -8.89 -9.06
CA GLN A 113 5.99 -8.09 -9.68
C GLN A 113 6.79 -8.92 -10.70
N LYS A 114 7.23 -10.12 -10.30
CA LYS A 114 8.00 -11.02 -11.17
C LYS A 114 7.19 -11.42 -12.41
N ASP A 115 5.93 -11.77 -12.22
CA ASP A 115 5.02 -12.13 -13.31
C ASP A 115 4.84 -10.97 -14.30
N MET A 116 4.82 -9.72 -13.82
CA MET A 116 4.81 -8.53 -14.68
C MET A 116 6.09 -8.30 -15.44
N GLU A 117 7.24 -8.49 -14.81
CA GLU A 117 8.51 -8.41 -15.51
C GLU A 117 8.61 -9.45 -16.63
N ASP A 118 8.18 -10.67 -16.36
CA ASP A 118 8.21 -11.76 -17.34
C ASP A 118 7.16 -11.58 -18.44
N LEU A 119 5.96 -11.07 -18.10
CA LEU A 119 4.96 -10.68 -19.10
C LEU A 119 5.51 -9.61 -20.04
N VAL A 120 6.12 -8.54 -19.52
CA VAL A 120 6.67 -7.46 -20.35
C VAL A 120 7.79 -7.98 -21.26
N LYS A 121 8.66 -8.87 -20.76
CA LYS A 121 9.70 -9.51 -21.60
C LYS A 121 9.07 -10.34 -22.71
N MET A 122 8.06 -11.15 -22.39
CA MET A 122 7.36 -11.99 -23.38
C MET A 122 6.67 -11.13 -24.44
N LEU A 123 5.93 -10.10 -24.04
CA LEU A 123 5.21 -9.21 -24.96
C LEU A 123 6.16 -8.48 -25.92
N LYS A 124 7.35 -8.07 -25.45
CA LYS A 124 8.37 -7.47 -26.33
C LYS A 124 8.84 -8.38 -27.47
N VAL A 125 8.72 -9.70 -27.31
CA VAL A 125 9.13 -10.69 -28.32
C VAL A 125 7.94 -11.15 -29.16
N GLU A 126 6.83 -11.53 -28.52
CA GLU A 126 5.69 -12.12 -29.22
C GLU A 126 4.90 -11.08 -30.03
N ILE A 127 4.81 -9.81 -29.58
CA ILE A 127 4.10 -8.77 -30.33
C ILE A 127 4.72 -8.57 -31.72
N PRO A 128 6.03 -8.25 -31.86
CA PRO A 128 6.64 -8.10 -33.19
C PRO A 128 6.50 -9.35 -34.07
N LYS A 129 6.70 -10.53 -33.49
CA LYS A 129 6.60 -11.81 -34.19
C LYS A 129 5.21 -12.07 -34.79
N VAL A 130 4.14 -11.66 -34.10
CA VAL A 130 2.78 -11.75 -34.64
C VAL A 130 2.59 -10.79 -35.82
N PHE A 131 3.12 -9.57 -35.71
CA PHE A 131 3.08 -8.58 -36.80
C PHE A 131 3.88 -9.01 -38.03
N ASP A 132 5.00 -9.74 -37.85
CA ASP A 132 5.81 -10.29 -38.93
C ASP A 132 5.23 -11.60 -39.51
N SER A 133 4.12 -12.10 -38.96
CA SER A 133 3.53 -13.35 -39.42
C SER A 133 2.90 -13.19 -40.81
N LYS A 134 3.05 -14.23 -41.65
CA LYS A 134 2.44 -14.26 -42.99
C LYS A 134 0.92 -14.11 -42.95
N GLU A 135 0.29 -14.61 -41.89
CA GLU A 135 -1.16 -14.50 -41.70
C GLU A 135 -1.57 -13.05 -41.45
N TYR A 136 -0.85 -12.34 -40.57
CA TYR A 136 -1.08 -10.91 -40.36
C TYR A 136 -0.89 -10.10 -41.65
N GLU A 137 0.21 -10.32 -42.37
CA GLU A 137 0.46 -9.65 -43.66
C GLU A 137 -0.63 -9.92 -44.70
N LYS A 138 -1.11 -11.17 -44.79
CA LYS A 138 -2.20 -11.54 -45.69
C LYS A 138 -3.51 -10.82 -45.32
N GLN A 139 -3.86 -10.77 -44.05
CA GLN A 139 -5.06 -10.07 -43.58
C GLN A 139 -4.94 -8.56 -43.80
N LYS A 140 -3.77 -7.97 -43.53
CA LYS A 140 -3.48 -6.56 -43.81
C LYS A 140 -3.65 -6.24 -45.29
N ASN A 141 -3.06 -7.04 -46.18
CA ASN A 141 -3.14 -6.82 -47.62
C ASN A 141 -4.58 -6.95 -48.13
N LYS A 142 -5.35 -7.92 -47.61
CA LYS A 142 -6.77 -8.06 -47.93
C LYS A 142 -7.57 -6.79 -47.58
N ILE A 143 -7.36 -6.23 -46.39
CA ILE A 143 -8.04 -5.00 -45.96
C ILE A 143 -7.64 -3.82 -46.86
N ILE A 144 -6.35 -3.71 -47.21
CA ILE A 144 -5.84 -2.66 -48.11
C ILE A 144 -6.47 -2.80 -49.50
N GLU A 145 -6.52 -4.00 -50.06
CA GLU A 145 -7.11 -4.28 -51.37
C GLU A 145 -8.62 -3.96 -51.39
N GLU A 146 -9.37 -4.36 -50.36
CA GLU A 146 -10.79 -4.04 -50.22
C GLU A 146 -11.02 -2.53 -50.14
N SER A 147 -10.19 -1.81 -49.39
CA SER A 147 -10.23 -0.35 -49.29
C SER A 147 -9.92 0.34 -50.63
N GLN A 148 -8.87 -0.11 -51.32
CA GLN A 148 -8.50 0.42 -52.64
C GLN A 148 -9.56 0.16 -53.70
N LYS A 149 -10.20 -1.02 -53.68
CA LYS A 149 -11.29 -1.36 -54.58
C LYS A 149 -12.47 -0.41 -54.35
N LYS A 150 -12.86 -0.19 -53.10
CA LYS A 150 -13.95 0.74 -52.74
C LYS A 150 -13.64 2.18 -53.13
N GLN A 151 -12.39 2.63 -52.95
CA GLN A 151 -11.95 3.95 -53.42
C GLN A 151 -12.08 4.08 -54.94
N LYS A 152 -11.59 3.10 -55.71
CA LYS A 152 -11.70 3.10 -57.18
C LYS A 152 -13.13 3.10 -57.67
N GLU A 153 -14.00 2.27 -57.09
CA GLU A 153 -15.43 2.26 -57.42
C GLU A 153 -16.08 3.62 -57.14
N THR A 154 -15.81 4.20 -55.98
CA THR A 154 -16.34 5.53 -55.61
C THR A 154 -15.84 6.62 -56.57
N PHE A 155 -14.56 6.59 -56.94
CA PHE A 155 -13.97 7.56 -57.86
C PHE A 155 -14.51 7.41 -59.28
N SER A 156 -14.69 6.17 -59.76
CA SER A 156 -15.29 5.87 -61.05
C SER A 156 -16.73 6.38 -61.13
N ASN A 157 -17.53 6.13 -60.09
CA ASN A 157 -18.91 6.62 -60.02
C ASN A 157 -18.95 8.16 -60.03
N LEU A 158 -18.03 8.81 -59.31
CA LEU A 158 -17.91 10.27 -59.30
C LEU A 158 -17.50 10.83 -60.67
N GLU A 159 -16.55 10.19 -61.35
CA GLU A 159 -16.12 10.59 -62.70
C GLU A 159 -17.27 10.46 -63.71
N GLU A 160 -18.07 9.40 -63.61
CA GLU A 160 -19.23 9.18 -64.47
C GLU A 160 -20.30 10.26 -64.24
N GLU A 161 -20.65 10.54 -62.99
CA GLU A 161 -21.62 11.59 -62.64
C GLU A 161 -21.14 12.99 -63.05
N ALA A 162 -19.85 13.28 -62.88
CA ALA A 162 -19.26 14.56 -63.32
C ALA A 162 -19.31 14.71 -64.85
N ARG A 163 -18.99 13.64 -65.58
CA ARG A 163 -19.01 13.62 -67.05
C ARG A 163 -20.42 13.83 -67.59
N GLU A 164 -21.44 13.20 -67.00
CA GLU A 164 -22.85 13.43 -67.33
C GLU A 164 -23.26 14.90 -67.16
N LYS A 165 -22.69 15.58 -66.17
CA LYS A 165 -22.94 17.01 -65.90
C LYS A 165 -22.00 17.96 -66.64
N GLY A 166 -21.12 17.46 -67.52
CA GLY A 166 -20.20 18.26 -68.33
C GLY A 166 -18.93 18.75 -67.60
N PHE A 167 -18.62 18.19 -66.43
CA PHE A 167 -17.41 18.49 -65.66
C PHE A 167 -16.37 17.36 -65.78
N SER A 168 -15.08 17.68 -65.69
CA SER A 168 -14.00 16.69 -65.62
C SER A 168 -13.37 16.67 -64.24
N VAL A 169 -13.29 15.49 -63.62
CA VAL A 169 -12.54 15.28 -62.37
C VAL A 169 -11.07 15.01 -62.74
N ARG A 170 -10.14 15.75 -62.14
CA ARG A 170 -8.68 15.56 -62.27
C ARG A 170 -8.09 15.19 -60.92
#